data_AF-A0A7K3ZJZ5-F1
#
_entry.id   AF-A0A7K3ZJZ5-F1
#
_cell.length_a   1.000
_cell.length_b   1.000
_cell.length_c   1.000
_cell.angle_alpha   90.00
_cell.angle_beta   90.00
_cell.angle_gamma   90.00
#
_symmetry.space_group_name_H-M   'P 1'
#
loop_
_entity.id
_entity.type
_entity.pdbx_description
1 polymer ?
#
loop_
_entity_poly.entity_id
_entity_poly.type
_entity_poly.pdbx_seq_one_letter_code
_entity_poly.pdbx_strand_id
1 'polypeptide(L)'
;MEKRTDQCHMTIDGMNASSMKKIFCSSCGCIVGLDGNLVSVKSKLGKDVECMRCRNARISRDIDSMNEHFEGIPEEACSEF
;
A
#
# COMPACT_ATOMS: atom_id res chain seq x y z
N MET A 1 -9.02 -22.97 9.30
CA MET A 1 -7.92 -22.55 8.41
C MET A 1 -8.52 -21.98 7.13
N GLU A 2 -8.92 -20.71 7.14
CA GLU A 2 -9.50 -20.06 5.96
C GLU A 2 -8.39 -19.50 5.07
N LYS A 3 -8.20 -20.12 3.90
CA LYS A 3 -7.40 -19.56 2.82
C LYS A 3 -8.25 -18.49 2.12
N ARG A 4 -8.21 -17.25 2.62
CA ARG A 4 -8.74 -16.08 1.90
C ARG A 4 -7.89 -15.85 0.65
N THR A 5 -8.30 -16.42 -0.48
CA THR A 5 -7.77 -16.09 -1.80
C THR A 5 -8.34 -14.75 -2.24
N ASP A 6 -7.74 -13.73 -1.66
CA ASP A 6 -7.98 -12.33 -1.94
C ASP A 6 -7.23 -11.93 -3.22
N GLN A 7 -7.78 -12.36 -4.36
CA GLN A 7 -7.16 -12.18 -5.67
C GLN A 7 -7.13 -10.70 -6.04
N CYS A 8 -5.94 -10.11 -6.04
CA CYS A 8 -5.69 -8.72 -6.42
C CYS A 8 -5.80 -8.59 -7.95
N HIS A 9 -7.03 -8.62 -8.49
CA HIS A 9 -7.30 -8.52 -9.92
C HIS A 9 -7.44 -7.05 -10.32
N MET A 10 -6.39 -6.45 -10.88
CA MET A 10 -6.47 -5.14 -11.52
C MET A 10 -6.24 -5.36 -13.03
N THR A 11 -7.25 -5.09 -13.84
CA THR A 11 -7.15 -5.18 -15.31
C THR A 11 -6.46 -3.92 -15.85
N ILE A 12 -5.59 -4.12 -16.83
CA ILE A 12 -4.57 -3.16 -17.29
C ILE A 12 -5.07 -2.39 -18.53
N ASP A 13 -6.38 -2.17 -18.66
CA ASP A 13 -7.00 -1.88 -19.95
C ASP A 13 -6.95 -0.40 -20.37
N GLY A 14 -6.36 0.49 -19.56
CA GLY A 14 -6.44 1.95 -19.75
C GLY A 14 -5.13 2.73 -19.88
N MET A 15 -3.95 2.11 -19.81
CA MET A 15 -2.66 2.80 -19.86
C MET A 15 -1.75 2.17 -20.91
N ASN A 16 -1.04 3.00 -21.69
CA ASN A 16 -0.07 2.58 -22.71
C ASN A 16 0.76 1.38 -22.21
N ALA A 17 0.46 0.19 -22.74
CA ALA A 17 1.03 -1.06 -22.26
C ALA A 17 2.57 -1.12 -22.40
N SER A 18 3.19 -0.27 -23.24
CA SER A 18 4.65 -0.25 -23.41
C SER A 18 5.42 0.31 -22.21
N SER A 19 4.80 1.09 -21.31
CA SER A 19 5.50 1.61 -20.12
C SER A 19 5.32 0.76 -18.87
N MET A 20 4.46 -0.28 -18.92
CA MET A 20 4.13 -1.10 -17.76
C MET A 20 5.13 -2.25 -17.57
N LYS A 21 5.59 -2.44 -16.32
CA LYS A 21 6.43 -3.58 -15.91
C LYS A 21 5.61 -4.54 -15.04
N LYS A 22 5.72 -5.83 -15.34
CA LYS A 22 5.21 -6.90 -14.46
C LYS A 22 6.25 -7.18 -13.38
N ILE A 23 5.84 -7.07 -12.13
CA ILE A 23 6.71 -7.26 -10.97
C ILE A 23 6.01 -8.08 -9.89
N PHE A 24 6.78 -8.74 -9.03
CA PHE A 24 6.24 -9.39 -7.84
C PHE A 24 6.04 -8.35 -6.72
N CYS A 25 4.85 -8.33 -6.14
CA CYS A 25 4.63 -7.61 -4.90
C CYS A 25 5.47 -8.24 -3.78
N SER A 26 6.30 -7.44 -3.11
CA SER A 26 7.13 -7.91 -1.99
C SER A 26 6.31 -8.50 -0.83
N SER A 27 5.10 -7.97 -0.59
CA SER A 27 4.27 -8.37 0.56
C SER A 27 3.36 -9.59 0.31
N CYS A 28 2.60 -9.65 -0.79
CA CYS A 28 1.67 -10.76 -1.07
C CYS A 28 2.15 -11.75 -2.14
N GLY A 29 3.26 -11.48 -2.83
CA GLY A 29 3.77 -12.34 -3.90
C GLY A 29 2.97 -12.33 -5.21
N CYS A 30 1.88 -11.57 -5.30
CA CYS A 30 1.12 -11.46 -6.56
C CYS A 30 1.93 -10.71 -7.63
N ILE A 31 1.78 -11.14 -8.89
CA ILE A 31 2.30 -10.41 -10.05
C ILE A 31 1.37 -9.24 -10.34
N VAL A 32 1.92 -8.03 -10.40
CA VAL A 32 1.17 -6.81 -10.73
C VAL A 32 1.85 -6.04 -11.85
N GLY A 33 1.04 -5.42 -12.70
CA GLY A 33 1.53 -4.44 -13.69
C GLY A 33 1.62 -3.07 -13.03
N LEU A 34 2.80 -2.45 -13.05
CA LEU A 34 3.04 -1.11 -12.54
C LEU A 34 3.80 -0.26 -13.57
N ASP A 35 3.69 1.05 -13.46
CA ASP A 35 4.46 1.97 -14.28
C ASP A 35 5.99 1.74 -14.12
N GLY A 36 6.70 1.66 -15.24
CA GLY A 36 8.12 1.35 -15.26
C GLY A 36 8.99 2.43 -14.62
N ASN A 37 8.57 3.71 -14.65
CA ASN A 37 9.27 4.80 -13.98
C ASN A 37 9.07 4.70 -12.47
N LEU A 38 7.85 4.39 -12.01
CA LEU A 38 7.58 4.12 -10.60
C LEU A 38 8.51 3.02 -10.04
N VAL A 39 8.61 1.89 -10.76
CA VAL A 39 9.49 0.78 -10.37
C VAL A 39 10.96 1.22 -10.33
N SER A 40 11.40 1.97 -11.34
CA SER A 40 12.78 2.50 -11.41
C SER A 40 13.10 3.43 -10.24
N VAL A 41 12.22 4.37 -9.91
CA VAL A 41 12.38 5.30 -8.79
C VAL A 41 12.43 4.56 -7.46
N LYS A 42 11.52 3.60 -7.24
CA LYS A 42 11.51 2.79 -6.01
C LYS A 42 12.80 2.00 -5.84
N SER A 43 13.27 1.34 -6.90
CA SER A 43 14.51 0.58 -6.89
C SER A 43 15.73 1.47 -6.57
N LYS A 44 15.83 2.67 -7.17
CA LYS A 44 16.90 3.64 -6.86
C LYS A 44 16.88 4.13 -5.42
N LEU A 45 15.70 4.21 -4.81
CA LEU A 45 15.53 4.59 -3.40
C LEU A 45 15.71 3.40 -2.43
N GLY A 46 16.03 2.20 -2.92
CA GLY A 46 16.10 0.99 -2.10
C GLY A 46 14.76 0.62 -1.47
N LYS A 47 13.64 1.04 -2.07
CA LYS A 47 12.29 0.81 -1.56
C LYS A 47 11.65 -0.39 -2.25
N ASP A 48 10.95 -1.18 -1.47
CA ASP A 48 10.16 -2.29 -1.97
C ASP A 48 8.99 -1.84 -2.85
N VAL A 49 8.67 -2.70 -3.81
CA VAL A 49 7.51 -2.51 -4.67
C VAL A 49 6.37 -3.43 -4.22
N GLU A 50 5.23 -2.82 -3.93
CA GLU A 50 4.04 -3.47 -3.41
C GLU A 50 2.87 -3.24 -4.38
N CYS A 51 1.95 -4.20 -4.47
CA CYS A 51 0.67 -3.97 -5.11
C CYS A 51 -0.11 -2.88 -4.36
N MET A 52 -1.06 -2.22 -5.04
CA MET A 52 -1.86 -1.15 -4.43
C MET A 52 -2.54 -1.60 -3.14
N ARG A 53 -3.07 -2.82 -3.11
CA ARG A 53 -3.72 -3.39 -1.92
C ARG A 53 -2.77 -3.49 -0.73
N CYS A 54 -1.61 -4.12 -0.89
CA CYS A 54 -0.64 -4.27 0.20
C CYS A 54 -0.07 -2.93 0.64
N ARG A 55 0.24 -2.06 -0.33
CA ARG A 55 0.71 -0.70 -0.07
C ARG A 55 -0.31 0.06 0.79
N ASN A 56 -1.58 0.06 0.40
CA ASN A 56 -2.63 0.78 1.11
C ASN A 56 -2.85 0.17 2.51
N ALA A 57 -2.88 -1.16 2.64
CA ALA A 57 -3.00 -1.82 3.93
C ALA A 57 -1.84 -1.53 4.88
N ARG A 58 -0.62 -1.32 4.37
CA ARG A 58 0.51 -0.87 5.17
C ARG A 58 0.36 0.60 5.56
N ILE A 59 0.06 1.49 4.59
CA ILE A 59 -0.15 2.92 4.86
C ILE A 59 -1.25 3.15 5.90
N SER A 60 -2.37 2.43 5.82
CA SER A 60 -3.44 2.52 6.82
C SER A 60 -2.95 2.16 8.22
N ARG A 61 -2.20 1.06 8.37
CA ARG A 61 -1.60 0.68 9.66
C ARG A 61 -0.61 1.73 10.18
N ASP A 62 0.19 2.30 9.29
CA ASP A 62 1.14 3.37 9.64
C ASP A 62 0.38 4.62 10.13
N ILE A 63 -0.74 4.96 9.50
CA ILE A 63 -1.63 6.06 9.92
C ILE A 63 -2.24 5.77 11.28
N ASP A 64 -2.84 4.59 11.46
CA ASP A 64 -3.46 4.19 12.73
C ASP A 64 -2.45 4.26 13.89
N SER A 65 -1.22 3.80 13.66
CA SER A 65 -0.14 3.85 14.65
C SER A 65 0.32 5.28 14.96
N MET A 66 0.37 6.18 13.98
CA MET A 66 0.66 7.59 14.23
C MET A 66 -0.47 8.25 15.02
N ASN A 67 -1.71 7.95 14.66
CA ASN A 67 -2.89 8.51 15.30
C ASN A 67 -2.97 8.09 16.78
N GLU A 68 -2.71 6.83 17.11
CA GLU A 68 -2.62 6.35 18.49
C GLU A 68 -1.63 7.17 19.34
N HIS A 69 -0.52 7.63 18.74
CA HIS A 69 0.51 8.38 19.46
C HIS A 69 0.23 9.88 19.54
N PHE A 70 -0.43 10.47 18.52
CA PHE A 70 -0.50 11.91 18.34
C PHE A 70 -1.91 12.52 18.39
N GLU A 71 -3.00 11.74 18.33
CA GLU A 71 -4.38 12.28 18.30
C GLU A 71 -4.84 12.90 19.63
N GLY A 72 -4.02 12.90 20.67
CA GLY A 72 -4.33 13.57 21.94
C GLY A 72 -5.55 12.96 22.65
N ILE A 73 -5.89 13.54 23.79
CA ILE A 73 -7.10 13.13 24.52
C ILE A 73 -8.29 13.89 23.90
N PRO A 74 -9.42 13.22 23.61
CA PRO A 74 -10.61 13.91 23.10
C PRO A 74 -10.99 15.09 24.01
N GLU A 75 -11.40 16.23 23.44
CA GLU A 75 -11.76 17.42 24.22
C GLU A 75 -12.86 17.15 25.26
N GLU A 76 -13.68 16.12 25.05
CA GLU A 76 -14.71 15.67 25.99
C GLU A 76 -14.14 15.18 27.34
N ALA A 77 -12.88 14.76 27.39
CA ALA A 77 -12.19 14.35 28.61
C ALA A 77 -11.54 15.52 29.37
N CYS A 78 -11.54 16.74 28.81
CA CYS A 78 -11.00 17.95 29.46
C CYS A 78 -12.02 18.71 30.31
N SER A 79 -13.14 18.08 30.70
CA SER A 79 -14.26 18.74 31.40
C SER A 79 -14.31 18.55 32.93
N GLU A 80 -13.21 18.13 33.57
CA GLU A 80 -13.13 18.07 35.04
C GLU A 80 -12.05 19.02 35.58
N PHE A 81 -12.34 20.32 35.63
CA PHE A 81 -11.80 21.26 36.62
C PHE A 81 -12.80 22.39 36.90
#